data_AF-A0A358L3B3-F1
#
_entry.id   AF-A0A358L3B3-F1
#
_cell.length_a   1.000
_cell.length_b   1.000
_cell.length_c   1.000
_cell.angle_alpha   90.00
_cell.angle_beta   90.00
_cell.angle_gamma   90.00
#
_symmetry.space_group_name_H-M   'P 1'
#
loop_
_entity.id
_entity.type
_entity.pdbx_description
1 polymer ?
#
loop_
_entity_poly.entity_id
_entity_poly.type
_entity_poly.pdbx_seq_one_letter_code
_entity_poly.pdbx_strand_id
1 'polypeptide(L)'
;MTGSALTFSLRDDNVGLITFDVPGEKLNTLKAEFVGQIREAIAQARRQTALVGLIFISGKPDSFIAGADITMIAACRSAEEAAALARQGQKVMAEIAALPFPVVAAIHGACLGGGLEL
;
A
#
# COMPACT_ATOMS: atom_id res chain seq x y z
N MET A 1 10.12 1.59 18.84
CA MET A 1 9.23 2.41 17.99
C MET A 1 9.23 1.78 16.62
N THR A 2 8.17 1.06 16.26
CA THR A 2 8.00 0.50 14.91
C THR A 2 7.64 1.64 13.97
N GLY A 3 8.53 1.99 13.05
CA GLY A 3 8.25 2.98 12.01
C GLY A 3 7.07 2.54 11.13
N SER A 4 6.34 3.50 10.57
CA SER A 4 5.30 3.21 9.56
C SER A 4 5.93 2.49 8.37
N ALA A 5 5.27 1.46 7.83
CA ALA A 5 5.71 0.78 6.62
C ALA A 5 5.37 1.57 5.34
N LEU A 6 4.55 2.61 5.47
CA LEU A 6 4.23 3.53 4.40
C LEU A 6 4.57 4.96 4.78
N THR A 7 5.15 5.68 3.83
CA THR A 7 5.42 7.13 3.95
C THR A 7 4.88 7.86 2.73
N PHE A 8 4.40 9.08 2.95
CA PHE A 8 4.02 10.01 1.88
C PHE A 8 5.06 11.13 1.78
N SER A 9 5.43 11.50 0.56
CA SER A 9 6.25 12.68 0.28
C SER A 9 5.75 13.39 -0.98
N LEU A 10 5.86 14.71 -1.02
CA LEU A 10 5.53 15.51 -2.20
C LEU A 10 6.82 15.93 -2.92
N ARG A 11 6.87 15.74 -4.23
CA ARG A 11 7.94 16.23 -5.10
C ARG A 11 7.68 17.68 -5.54
N ASP A 12 8.72 18.36 -6.00
CA ASP A 12 8.64 19.75 -6.47
C ASP A 12 7.75 19.94 -7.72
N ASP A 13 7.49 18.87 -8.47
CA ASP A 13 6.57 18.84 -9.62
C ASP A 13 5.12 18.51 -9.23
N ASN A 14 4.80 18.60 -7.93
CA ASN A 14 3.49 18.30 -7.34
C ASN A 14 3.01 16.85 -7.52
N VAL A 15 3.94 15.92 -7.73
CA VAL A 15 3.64 14.49 -7.73
C VAL A 15 3.83 13.92 -6.32
N GLY A 16 2.80 13.28 -5.79
CA GLY A 16 2.88 12.56 -4.52
C GLY A 16 3.57 11.21 -4.70
N LEU A 17 4.41 10.83 -3.75
CA LEU A 17 5.00 9.49 -3.66
C LEU A 17 4.49 8.81 -2.40
N ILE A 18 3.96 7.60 -2.53
CA ILE A 18 3.72 6.69 -1.42
C ILE A 18 4.76 5.57 -1.51
N THR A 19 5.62 5.49 -0.51
CA THR A 19 6.71 4.51 -0.46
C THR A 19 6.38 3.38 0.50
N PHE A 20 6.38 2.14 -0.01
CA PHE A 20 6.31 0.93 0.80
C PHE A 20 7.71 0.50 1.25
N ASP A 21 7.94 0.42 2.55
CA ASP A 21 9.18 -0.07 3.14
C ASP A 21 8.92 -0.68 4.52
N VAL A 22 8.64 -1.99 4.57
CA VAL A 22 8.39 -2.70 5.84
C VAL A 22 9.69 -2.73 6.67
N PRO A 23 9.76 -2.08 7.85
CA PRO A 23 11.01 -1.99 8.59
C PRO A 23 11.49 -3.36 9.08
N GLY A 24 12.79 -3.62 8.90
CA GLY A 24 13.41 -4.87 9.34
C GLY A 24 13.13 -6.09 8.46
N GLU A 25 12.37 -5.94 7.38
CA GLU A 25 12.06 -7.03 6.46
C GLU A 25 12.74 -6.86 5.10
N LYS A 26 13.06 -7.99 4.46
CA LYS A 26 13.67 -8.02 3.13
C LYS A 26 12.67 -7.68 2.02
N LEU A 27 11.41 -8.05 2.22
CA LEU A 27 10.32 -7.90 1.25
C LEU A 27 9.23 -7.04 1.86
N ASN A 28 8.46 -6.35 1.01
CA ASN A 28 7.20 -5.76 1.43
C ASN A 28 6.10 -6.81 1.36
N THR A 29 5.50 -7.16 2.50
CA THR A 29 4.28 -7.96 2.58
C THR A 29 3.12 -7.10 3.07
N LEU A 30 1.93 -7.32 2.53
CA LEU A 30 0.73 -6.60 2.96
C LEU A 30 0.23 -7.19 4.28
N LYS A 31 0.37 -6.41 5.35
CA LYS A 31 -0.10 -6.75 6.69
C LYS A 31 -1.42 -6.04 7.03
N ALA A 32 -2.07 -6.43 8.12
CA ALA A 32 -3.38 -5.88 8.48
C ALA A 32 -3.34 -4.35 8.70
N GLU A 33 -2.24 -3.83 9.22
CA GLU A 33 -2.02 -2.40 9.44
C GLU A 33 -1.91 -1.58 8.16
N PHE A 34 -1.63 -2.20 7.00
CA PHE A 34 -1.47 -1.49 5.73
C PHE A 34 -2.75 -0.79 5.32
N VAL A 35 -3.92 -1.36 5.62
CA VAL A 35 -5.21 -0.74 5.29
C VAL A 35 -5.33 0.65 5.93
N GLY A 36 -4.93 0.78 7.20
CA GLY A 36 -4.92 2.06 7.90
C GLY A 36 -3.83 3.00 7.38
N GLN A 37 -2.63 2.47 7.14
CA GLN A 37 -1.49 3.26 6.68
C GLN A 37 -1.67 3.81 5.25
N ILE A 38 -2.26 3.02 4.33
CA ILE A 38 -2.61 3.47 2.98
C ILE A 38 -3.64 4.59 3.05
N ARG A 39 -4.69 4.45 3.86
CA ARG A 39 -5.71 5.48 4.02
C ARG A 39 -5.13 6.78 4.56
N GLU A 40 -4.23 6.72 5.53
CA GLU A 40 -3.55 7.91 6.05
C GLU A 40 -2.67 8.56 4.98
N ALA A 41 -1.90 7.79 4.22
CA ALA A 41 -1.08 8.30 3.13
C ALA A 41 -1.92 8.95 2.01
N ILE A 42 -3.05 8.32 1.64
CA ILE A 42 -4.03 8.89 0.70
C ILE A 42 -4.63 10.18 1.25
N ALA A 43 -4.95 10.23 2.54
CA ALA A 43 -5.47 11.44 3.17
C ALA A 43 -4.44 12.58 3.12
N GLN A 44 -3.16 12.29 3.34
CA GLN A 44 -2.06 13.25 3.17
C GLN A 44 -1.97 13.76 1.73
N ALA A 45 -2.07 12.86 0.74
CA ALA A 45 -2.08 13.23 -0.67
C ALA A 45 -3.28 14.15 -1.01
N ARG A 46 -4.49 13.79 -0.56
CA ARG A 46 -5.71 14.58 -0.79
C ARG A 46 -5.68 15.99 -0.16
N ARG A 47 -4.84 16.22 0.85
CA ARG A 47 -4.64 17.55 1.45
C ARG A 47 -3.76 18.48 0.59
N GLN A 48 -3.06 17.95 -0.42
CA GLN A 48 -2.19 18.74 -1.29
C GLN A 48 -3.02 19.36 -2.43
N THR A 49 -3.22 20.67 -2.39
CA THR A 49 -4.07 21.39 -3.36
C THR A 49 -3.51 21.43 -4.78
N ALA A 50 -2.18 21.40 -4.92
CA ALA A 50 -1.50 21.42 -6.21
C ALA A 50 -1.22 20.02 -6.78
N LEU A 51 -1.63 18.95 -6.09
CA LEU A 51 -1.29 17.57 -6.47
C LEU A 51 -1.78 17.24 -7.89
N VAL A 52 -0.86 16.78 -8.74
CA VAL A 52 -1.18 16.40 -10.12
C VAL A 52 -1.32 14.89 -10.32
N GLY A 53 -0.85 14.09 -9.35
CA GLY A 53 -0.93 12.64 -9.38
C GLY A 53 -0.19 11.98 -8.23
N LEU A 54 -0.31 10.66 -8.15
CA LEU A 54 0.26 9.84 -7.08
C LEU A 54 1.04 8.67 -7.68
N ILE A 55 2.22 8.39 -7.15
CA ILE A 55 3.02 7.22 -7.52
C ILE A 55 3.22 6.34 -6.28
N PHE A 56 2.84 5.08 -6.38
CA PHE A 56 3.25 4.05 -5.44
C PHE A 56 4.61 3.50 -5.84
N ILE A 57 5.56 3.51 -4.91
CA ILE A 57 6.92 3.00 -5.09
C ILE A 57 7.28 2.07 -3.94
N SER A 58 8.32 1.26 -4.13
CA SER A 58 8.91 0.45 -3.06
C SER A 58 10.29 0.98 -2.68
N GLY A 59 10.57 1.04 -1.38
CA GLY A 59 11.89 1.32 -0.82
C GLY A 59 12.82 0.09 -0.80
N LYS A 60 12.32 -1.09 -1.17
CA LYS A 60 13.14 -2.32 -1.26
C LYS A 60 13.90 -2.39 -2.58
N PRO A 61 15.15 -2.89 -2.60
CA PRO A 61 15.99 -2.87 -3.80
C PRO A 61 15.43 -3.74 -4.94
N ASP A 62 14.87 -4.92 -4.64
CA ASP A 62 14.54 -5.94 -5.67
C ASP A 62 13.08 -6.41 -5.64
N SER A 63 12.22 -5.75 -4.87
CA SER A 63 10.80 -6.13 -4.75
C SER A 63 9.90 -4.92 -4.70
N PHE A 64 8.75 -4.99 -5.36
CA PHE A 64 7.66 -4.05 -5.15
C PHE A 64 6.87 -4.48 -3.90
N ILE A 65 6.00 -5.50 -4.04
CA ILE A 65 5.20 -6.10 -2.97
C ILE A 65 5.07 -7.60 -3.24
N ALA A 66 5.45 -8.43 -2.28
CA ALA A 66 5.51 -9.89 -2.39
C ALA A 66 4.16 -10.59 -2.12
N GLY A 67 3.09 -9.83 -1.93
CA GLY A 67 1.75 -10.31 -1.62
C GLY A 67 1.36 -10.12 -0.16
N ALA A 68 0.27 -10.76 0.23
CA ALA A 68 -0.23 -10.73 1.59
C ALA A 68 0.69 -11.50 2.54
N ASP A 69 0.82 -11.00 3.77
CA ASP A 69 1.54 -11.69 4.82
C ASP A 69 0.87 -13.03 5.15
N ILE A 70 1.62 -14.13 5.03
CA ILE A 70 1.07 -15.48 5.25
C ILE A 70 0.72 -15.71 6.73
N THR A 71 1.42 -15.07 7.66
CA THR A 71 1.11 -15.19 9.09
C THR A 71 -0.21 -14.50 9.44
N MET A 72 -0.52 -13.38 8.77
CA MET A 72 -1.82 -12.73 8.85
C MET A 72 -2.94 -13.64 8.34
N ILE A 73 -2.75 -14.30 7.18
CA ILE A 73 -3.74 -15.23 6.63
C ILE A 73 -3.90 -16.45 7.55
N ALA A 74 -2.80 -17.00 8.06
CA ALA A 74 -2.81 -18.14 8.96
C ALA A 74 -3.46 -17.85 10.32
N ALA A 75 -3.56 -16.57 10.71
CA ALA A 75 -4.22 -16.15 11.93
C ALA A 75 -5.76 -16.21 11.85
N CYS A 76 -6.35 -16.26 10.64
CA CYS A 76 -7.79 -16.43 10.47
C CYS A 76 -8.24 -17.83 10.93
N ARG A 77 -9.19 -17.89 11.85
CA ARG A 77 -9.71 -19.13 12.45
C ARG A 77 -11.05 -19.56 11.89
N SER A 78 -11.67 -18.73 11.05
CA SER A 78 -12.95 -19.02 10.41
C SER A 78 -13.00 -18.47 8.98
N ALA A 79 -13.92 -19.02 8.18
CA ALA A 79 -14.19 -18.50 6.83
C ALA A 79 -14.70 -17.06 6.87
N GLU A 80 -15.43 -16.68 7.92
CA GLU A 80 -15.94 -15.32 8.10
C GLU A 80 -14.80 -14.32 8.34
N GLU A 81 -13.83 -14.66 9.19
CA GLU A 81 -12.64 -13.84 9.43
C GLU A 81 -11.81 -13.66 8.16
N ALA A 82 -11.56 -14.73 7.41
CA ALA A 82 -10.84 -14.67 6.15
C ALA A 82 -11.58 -13.79 5.11
N ALA A 83 -12.91 -13.94 5.01
CA ALA A 83 -13.72 -13.11 4.12
C ALA A 83 -13.75 -11.64 4.56
N ALA A 84 -13.75 -11.36 5.86
CA ALA A 84 -13.68 -10.00 6.40
C ALA A 84 -12.32 -9.34 6.06
N LEU A 85 -11.22 -10.07 6.23
CA LEU A 85 -9.88 -9.62 5.85
C LEU A 85 -9.79 -9.30 4.36
N ALA A 86 -10.25 -10.20 3.48
CA ALA A 86 -10.27 -9.98 2.04
C ALA A 86 -11.11 -8.75 1.65
N ARG A 87 -12.30 -8.59 2.25
CA ARG A 87 -13.16 -7.41 2.01
C ARG A 87 -12.51 -6.10 2.44
N GLN A 88 -11.69 -6.10 3.50
CA GLN A 88 -10.95 -4.90 3.91
C GLN A 88 -9.91 -4.49 2.86
N GLY A 89 -9.15 -5.45 2.32
CA GLY A 89 -8.20 -5.20 1.23
C GLY A 89 -8.90 -4.64 -0.01
N GLN A 90 -9.98 -5.31 -0.46
CA GLN A 90 -10.77 -4.88 -1.63
C GLN A 90 -11.32 -3.46 -1.50
N LYS A 91 -11.78 -3.05 -0.30
CA LYS A 91 -12.25 -1.69 -0.05
C LYS A 91 -11.15 -0.65 -0.26
N VAL A 92 -9.94 -0.92 0.22
CA VAL A 92 -8.80 0.00 0.02
C VAL A 92 -8.41 0.09 -1.45
N MET A 93 -8.39 -1.02 -2.18
CA MET A 93 -8.12 -0.99 -3.62
C MET A 93 -9.18 -0.17 -4.37
N ALA A 94 -10.46 -0.32 -4.00
CA ALA A 94 -11.53 0.49 -4.57
C ALA A 94 -11.39 1.98 -4.22
N GLU A 95 -10.93 2.33 -3.00
CA GLU A 95 -10.65 3.71 -2.61
C GLU A 95 -9.50 4.32 -3.42
N ILE A 96 -8.45 3.54 -3.73
CA ILE A 96 -7.35 3.94 -4.62
C ILE A 96 -7.87 4.16 -6.05
N ALA A 97 -8.64 3.20 -6.58
CA ALA A 97 -9.20 3.28 -7.93
C ALA A 97 -10.16 4.47 -8.11
N ALA A 98 -10.81 4.92 -7.03
CA ALA A 98 -11.73 6.05 -7.03
C ALA A 98 -11.04 7.41 -6.78
N LEU A 99 -9.70 7.47 -6.74
CA LEU A 99 -8.99 8.74 -6.57
C LEU A 99 -9.26 9.67 -7.77
N PRO A 100 -9.50 10.98 -7.53
CA PRO A 100 -9.87 11.93 -8.58
C PRO A 100 -8.67 12.41 -9.42
N PHE A 101 -7.51 11.80 -9.24
CA PHE A 101 -6.26 12.14 -9.91
C PHE A 101 -5.54 10.86 -10.36
N PRO A 102 -4.63 10.95 -11.36
CA PRO A 102 -3.88 9.80 -11.84
C PRO A 102 -3.08 9.11 -10.74
N VAL A 103 -3.09 7.78 -10.77
CA VAL A 103 -2.33 6.91 -9.86
C VAL A 103 -1.46 5.99 -10.70
N VAL A 104 -0.19 5.87 -10.34
CA VAL A 104 0.80 5.03 -11.03
C VAL A 104 1.46 4.10 -10.01
N ALA A 105 1.62 2.82 -10.34
CA ALA A 105 2.48 1.91 -9.60
C ALA A 105 3.82 1.75 -10.34
N ALA A 106 4.93 2.15 -9.71
CA ALA A 106 6.27 1.99 -10.28
C ALA A 106 6.87 0.65 -9.86
N ILE A 107 6.58 -0.40 -10.61
CA ILE A 107 6.99 -1.77 -10.31
C ILE A 107 8.37 -2.04 -10.94
N HIS A 108 9.41 -2.19 -10.11
CA HIS A 108 10.79 -2.47 -10.55
C HIS A 108 11.28 -3.89 -10.22
N GLY A 109 10.49 -4.66 -9.46
CA GLY A 109 10.86 -5.97 -8.96
C GLY A 109 9.65 -6.87 -8.69
N ALA A 110 9.83 -7.88 -7.84
CA ALA A 110 8.78 -8.85 -7.51
C ALA A 110 7.45 -8.16 -7.10
N CYS A 111 6.37 -8.49 -7.81
CA CYS A 111 5.02 -7.98 -7.61
C CYS A 111 4.04 -9.14 -7.75
N LEU A 112 3.54 -9.66 -6.63
CA LEU A 112 2.83 -10.94 -6.56
C LEU A 112 1.57 -10.84 -5.72
N GLY A 113 0.55 -11.65 -6.05
CA GLY A 113 -0.69 -11.76 -5.26
C GLY A 113 -1.30 -10.40 -4.97
N GLY A 114 -1.58 -10.12 -3.69
CA GLY A 114 -2.09 -8.81 -3.25
C GLY A 114 -1.26 -7.60 -3.66
N GLY A 115 0.03 -7.78 -3.95
CA GLY A 115 0.87 -6.72 -4.52
C GLY A 115 0.53 -6.37 -5.97
N LEU A 116 0.05 -7.34 -6.75
CA LEU A 116 -0.42 -7.16 -8.14
C LEU A 116 -1.89 -6.70 -8.19
N GLU A 117 -2.67 -7.00 -7.15
CA GLU A 117 -4.05 -6.53 -7.00
C GLU A 117 -4.15 -5.05 -6.60
N LEU A 118 -3.06 -4.49 -6.03
CA LEU A 118 -2.92 -3.08 -5.67
C LEU A 118 -2.75 -2.19 -6.92
#